data_AF-A0A1H8A3V9-F1
#
_entry.id   AF-A0A1H8A3V9-F1
#
_cell.length_a   1.000
_cell.length_b   1.000
_cell.length_c   1.000
_cell.angle_alpha   90.00
_cell.angle_beta   90.00
_cell.angle_gamma   90.00
#
_symmetry.space_group_name_H-M   'P 1'
#
loop_
_entity.id
_entity.type
_entity.pdbx_description
1 polymer ?
#
loop_
_entity_poly.entity_id
_entity_poly.type
_entity_poly.pdbx_seq_one_letter_code
_entity_poly.pdbx_strand_id
1 'polypeptide(L)'
;MHLIYSSNGRKIDGLDGHYRSASHFEEARKNAKKVTIYGDYPLIVEAYKNLGIEAVVINNSETNVFSKMKVAELKALLGEKGIAYGSDAKKDELIALLENAENNNDGSND
;
A
#
# COMPACT_ATOMS: atom_id res chain seq x y z
N MET A 1 -1.25 5.86 20.53
CA MET A 1 -2.16 6.58 19.64
C MET A 1 -1.84 6.21 18.20
N HIS A 2 -2.85 5.79 17.42
CA HIS A 2 -2.72 5.49 15.99
C HIS A 2 -3.27 6.66 15.18
N LEU A 3 -2.43 7.27 14.36
CA LEU A 3 -2.81 8.36 13.46
C LEU A 3 -3.03 7.79 12.06
N ILE A 4 -4.15 8.17 11.44
CA ILE A 4 -4.50 7.77 10.08
C ILE A 4 -4.66 9.05 9.27
N TYR A 5 -3.70 9.32 8.39
CA TYR A 5 -3.76 10.41 7.44
C TYR A 5 -4.46 9.92 6.18
N SER A 6 -5.46 10.63 5.71
CA SER A 6 -6.16 10.32 4.47
C SER A 6 -6.51 11.59 3.72
N SER A 7 -6.83 11.44 2.44
CA SER A 7 -7.27 12.56 1.61
C SER A 7 -8.57 13.15 2.20
N ASN A 8 -8.50 14.40 2.67
CA ASN A 8 -9.53 15.11 3.44
C ASN A 8 -9.98 14.44 4.77
N GLY A 9 -9.14 13.60 5.38
CA GLY A 9 -9.46 13.01 6.69
C GLY A 9 -10.65 12.04 6.64
N ARG A 10 -10.95 11.50 5.45
CA ARG A 10 -11.99 10.49 5.27
C ARG A 10 -11.68 9.24 6.09
N LYS A 11 -12.73 8.70 6.72
CA LYS A 11 -12.65 7.39 7.38
C LYS A 11 -12.36 6.32 6.33
N ILE A 12 -11.44 5.43 6.63
CA ILE A 12 -11.08 4.28 5.78
C ILE A 12 -11.68 3.05 6.44
N ASP A 13 -12.45 2.27 5.67
CA ASP A 13 -13.06 1.05 6.18
C ASP A 13 -11.97 0.03 6.55
N GLY A 14 -12.12 -0.64 7.70
CA GLY A 14 -11.12 -1.59 8.23
C GLY A 14 -9.93 -0.96 8.97
N LEU A 15 -9.90 0.37 9.15
CA LEU A 15 -8.94 1.05 10.02
C LEU A 15 -9.66 1.77 11.17
N ASP A 16 -9.17 1.59 12.39
CA ASP A 16 -9.65 2.30 13.57
C ASP A 16 -8.51 3.09 14.21
N GLY A 17 -8.70 4.41 14.31
CA GLY A 17 -7.70 5.33 14.80
C GLY A 17 -8.11 6.80 14.65
N HIS A 18 -7.17 7.70 14.88
CA HIS A 18 -7.40 9.13 14.75
C HIS A 18 -7.19 9.59 13.31
N TYR A 19 -8.30 9.84 12.64
CA TYR A 19 -8.33 10.36 11.28
C TYR A 19 -7.89 11.83 11.21
N ARG A 20 -6.99 12.11 10.28
CA ARG A 20 -6.42 13.44 10.03
C ARG A 20 -6.35 13.68 8.52
N SER A 21 -6.58 14.92 8.13
CA SER A 21 -6.42 15.32 6.74
C SER A 21 -4.93 15.43 6.42
N ALA A 22 -4.47 14.59 5.49
CA ALA A 22 -3.09 14.66 4.98
C ALA A 22 -2.80 16.03 4.32
N SER A 23 -3.79 16.60 3.63
CA SER A 23 -3.70 17.90 2.97
C SER A 23 -3.57 19.09 3.92
N HIS A 24 -3.90 18.93 5.21
CA HIS A 24 -3.71 19.94 6.26
C HIS A 24 -2.72 19.44 7.31
N PHE A 25 -1.67 18.75 6.87
CA PHE A 25 -0.60 18.36 7.77
C PHE A 25 0.22 19.59 8.19
N GLU A 26 0.13 19.96 9.46
CA GLU A 26 0.91 21.08 10.05
C GLU A 26 2.20 20.58 10.70
N GLU A 27 2.10 19.57 11.58
CA GLU A 27 3.26 19.01 12.28
C GLU A 27 3.11 17.52 12.59
N ALA A 28 4.24 16.83 12.74
CA ALA A 28 4.28 15.44 13.18
C ALA A 28 4.15 15.33 14.71
N ARG A 29 3.21 14.51 15.17
CA ARG A 29 3.01 14.28 16.61
C ARG A 29 4.02 13.27 17.15
N LYS A 30 4.89 13.74 18.05
CA LYS A 30 5.88 12.91 18.77
C LYS A 30 5.27 11.80 19.64
N ASN A 31 4.00 11.91 20.01
CA ASN A 31 3.27 10.90 20.79
C ASN A 31 2.58 9.82 19.93
N ALA A 32 2.73 9.87 18.60
CA ALA A 32 2.20 8.83 17.73
C ALA A 32 2.98 7.53 17.91
N LYS A 33 2.27 6.42 18.18
CA LYS A 33 2.89 5.09 18.25
C LYS A 33 2.87 4.36 16.90
N LYS A 34 1.89 4.72 16.06
CA LYS A 34 1.70 4.16 14.72
C LYS A 34 1.10 5.24 13.84
N VAL A 35 1.62 5.38 12.63
CA VAL A 35 1.13 6.33 11.65
C VAL A 35 0.84 5.58 10.36
N THR A 36 -0.37 5.74 9.86
CA THR A 36 -0.81 5.18 8.58
C THR A 36 -1.19 6.33 7.67
N ILE A 37 -0.66 6.36 6.46
CA ILE A 37 -0.82 7.46 5.52
C ILE A 37 -1.45 6.88 4.27
N TYR A 38 -2.70 7.24 4.00
CA TYR A 38 -3.48 6.73 2.89
C TYR A 38 -3.36 7.67 1.69
N GLY A 39 -2.55 7.30 0.70
CA GLY A 39 -2.17 8.13 -0.44
C GLY A 39 -0.73 8.65 -0.35
N ASP A 40 -0.31 9.36 -1.42
CA ASP A 40 1.09 9.71 -1.63
C ASP A 40 1.44 11.03 -0.93
N TYR A 41 1.88 10.93 0.33
CA TYR A 41 2.21 12.09 1.16
C TYR A 41 3.62 11.96 1.75
N PRO A 42 4.69 12.10 0.94
CA PRO A 42 6.07 11.94 1.38
C PRO A 42 6.44 12.92 2.52
N LEU A 43 5.89 14.14 2.50
CA LEU A 43 6.09 15.15 3.55
C LEU A 43 5.75 14.62 4.95
N ILE A 44 4.66 13.85 5.07
CA ILE A 44 4.21 13.30 6.35
C ILE A 44 5.15 12.17 6.77
N VAL A 45 5.52 11.30 5.82
CA VAL A 45 6.45 10.19 6.05
C VAL A 45 7.79 10.70 6.56
N GLU A 46 8.37 11.69 5.89
CA GLU A 46 9.65 12.28 6.26
C GLU A 46 9.59 12.93 7.64
N ALA A 47 8.52 13.66 7.94
CA ALA A 47 8.35 14.28 9.24
C ALA A 47 8.31 13.25 10.38
N TYR A 48 7.60 12.13 10.21
CA TYR A 48 7.58 11.06 11.21
C TYR A 48 8.89 10.26 11.25
N LYS A 49 9.50 10.01 10.09
CA LYS A 49 10.81 9.33 9.99
C LYS A 49 11.90 10.11 10.72
N ASN A 50 11.91 11.44 10.62
CA ASN A 50 12.86 12.30 11.33
C ASN A 50 12.64 12.29 12.86
N LEU A 51 11.45 11.94 13.31
CA LEU A 51 11.14 11.71 14.72
C LEU A 51 11.46 10.27 15.18
N GLY A 52 11.92 9.40 14.29
CA GLY A 52 12.12 7.97 14.56
C GLY A 52 10.81 7.19 14.69
N ILE A 53 9.71 7.72 14.16
CA ILE A 53 8.39 7.07 14.17
C ILE A 53 8.16 6.42 12.81
N GLU A 54 7.82 5.13 12.82
CA GLU A 54 7.52 4.38 11.61
C GLU A 54 6.16 4.81 11.03
N ALA A 55 6.20 5.36 9.82
CA ALA A 55 5.03 5.78 9.07
C ALA A 55 4.77 4.82 7.91
N VAL A 56 3.60 4.18 7.92
CA VAL A 56 3.18 3.20 6.92
C VAL A 56 2.35 3.91 5.86
N VAL A 57 2.89 4.03 4.65
CA VAL A 57 2.15 4.56 3.50
C VAL A 57 1.32 3.43 2.89
N ILE A 58 0.01 3.58 2.94
CA ILE A 58 -0.97 2.81 2.19
C ILE A 58 -1.36 3.68 1.00
N ASN A 59 -0.52 3.67 -0.02
CA ASN A 59 -1.06 4.02 -1.32
C ASN A 59 -2.08 2.94 -1.67
N ASN A 60 -3.16 3.29 -2.36
CA ASN A 60 -3.98 2.32 -3.05
C ASN A 60 -3.19 1.72 -4.25
N SER A 61 -1.95 1.34 -3.98
CA SER A 61 -1.11 0.53 -4.83
C SER A 61 -1.15 -0.82 -4.14
N GLU A 62 -1.81 -1.75 -4.80
CA GLU A 62 -2.23 -3.10 -4.41
C GLU A 62 -1.09 -4.04 -3.98
N THR A 63 0.02 -3.52 -3.50
CA THR A 63 1.27 -4.20 -3.12
C THR A 63 1.15 -5.25 -2.01
N ASN A 64 -0.07 -5.55 -1.52
CA ASN A 64 -0.27 -6.71 -0.66
C ASN A 64 -1.64 -7.40 -0.81
N VAL A 65 -2.35 -7.14 -1.93
CA VAL A 65 -3.59 -7.90 -2.22
C VAL A 65 -3.24 -9.33 -2.63
N PHE A 66 -2.15 -9.51 -3.37
CA PHE A 66 -1.69 -10.80 -3.87
C PHE A 66 -1.36 -11.77 -2.72
N SER A 67 -0.77 -11.28 -1.63
CA SER A 67 -0.52 -12.09 -0.42
C SER A 67 -1.81 -12.57 0.26
N LYS A 68 -2.90 -11.82 0.14
CA LYS A 68 -4.22 -12.19 0.67
C LYS A 68 -5.02 -13.07 -0.29
N MET A 69 -4.69 -13.07 -1.58
CA MET A 69 -5.32 -13.91 -2.60
C MET A 69 -4.93 -15.39 -2.47
N LYS A 70 -5.79 -16.26 -3.02
CA LYS A 70 -5.53 -17.70 -3.12
C LYS A 70 -4.62 -17.99 -4.31
N VAL A 71 -3.88 -19.09 -4.26
CA VAL A 71 -3.04 -19.56 -5.39
C VAL A 71 -3.84 -19.65 -6.69
N ALA A 72 -5.12 -20.06 -6.64
CA ALA A 72 -5.99 -20.10 -7.81
C ALA A 72 -6.25 -18.71 -8.44
N GLU A 73 -6.50 -17.69 -7.60
CA GLU A 73 -6.71 -16.31 -8.05
C GLU A 73 -5.43 -15.74 -8.65
N LEU A 74 -4.28 -15.97 -8.00
CA LEU A 74 -2.98 -15.53 -8.50
C LEU A 74 -2.68 -16.12 -9.89
N LYS A 75 -2.96 -17.42 -10.07
CA LYS A 75 -2.82 -18.10 -11.37
C LYS A 75 -3.76 -17.55 -12.44
N ALA A 76 -4.99 -17.19 -12.05
CA ALA A 76 -5.95 -16.56 -12.96
C ALA A 76 -5.44 -15.20 -13.43
N LEU A 77 -5.01 -14.33 -12.50
CA LEU A 77 -4.47 -13.01 -12.81
C LEU A 77 -3.21 -13.07 -13.68
N LEU A 78 -2.31 -14.02 -13.42
CA LEU A 78 -1.13 -14.26 -14.27
C LEU A 78 -1.55 -14.69 -15.68
N GLY A 79 -2.57 -15.56 -15.79
CA GLY A 79 -3.16 -15.97 -17.06
C GLY A 79 -3.79 -14.81 -17.84
N GLU A 80 -4.54 -13.93 -17.15
CA GLU A 80 -5.14 -12.73 -17.73
C GLU A 80 -4.08 -11.73 -18.22
N LYS A 81 -2.99 -11.57 -17.46
CA LYS A 81 -1.86 -10.71 -17.83
C LYS A 81 -0.91 -11.35 -18.86
N GLY A 82 -1.14 -12.61 -19.26
CA GLY A 82 -0.27 -13.34 -20.20
C GLY A 82 1.11 -13.70 -19.62
N ILE A 83 1.24 -13.75 -18.31
CA ILE A 83 2.49 -14.08 -17.61
C ILE A 83 2.60 -15.59 -17.47
N ALA A 84 3.62 -16.18 -18.09
CA ALA A 84 3.90 -17.60 -17.95
C ALA A 84 4.45 -17.90 -16.54
N TYR A 85 3.90 -18.91 -15.88
CA TYR A 85 4.36 -19.40 -14.59
C TYR A 85 4.60 -20.91 -14.65
N GLY A 86 5.57 -21.40 -13.87
CA GLY A 86 5.82 -22.82 -13.72
C GLY A 86 4.64 -23.53 -13.04
N SER A 87 4.35 -24.77 -13.43
CA SER A 87 3.27 -25.56 -12.80
C SER A 87 3.50 -25.78 -11.29
N ASP A 88 4.78 -25.80 -10.89
CA ASP A 88 5.26 -25.90 -9.50
C ASP A 88 5.50 -24.53 -8.84
N ALA A 89 5.11 -23.42 -9.50
CA ALA A 89 5.30 -22.09 -8.94
C ALA A 89 4.56 -21.95 -7.60
N LYS A 90 5.32 -21.50 -6.59
CA LYS A 90 4.83 -21.29 -5.23
C LYS A 90 4.05 -19.99 -5.13
N LYS A 91 3.27 -19.85 -4.06
CA LYS A 91 2.47 -18.64 -3.82
C LYS A 91 3.33 -17.37 -3.89
N ASP A 92 4.48 -17.35 -3.21
CA ASP A 92 5.42 -16.22 -3.25
C ASP A 92 5.93 -15.89 -4.66
N GLU A 93 6.23 -16.91 -5.47
CA GLU A 93 6.66 -16.71 -6.87
C GLU A 93 5.54 -16.09 -7.71
N LEU A 94 4.29 -16.59 -7.56
CA LEU A 94 3.14 -16.05 -8.27
C LEU A 94 2.85 -14.60 -7.86
N ILE A 95 3.02 -14.28 -6.57
CA ILE A 95 2.90 -12.92 -6.04
C ILE A 95 3.99 -12.03 -6.64
N ALA A 96 5.26 -12.45 -6.59
CA ALA A 96 6.37 -11.67 -7.12
C ALA A 96 6.22 -11.38 -8.62
N LEU A 97 5.71 -12.35 -9.39
CA LEU A 97 5.41 -12.16 -10.82
C LEU A 97 4.30 -11.12 -11.04
N LEU A 98 3.23 -11.16 -10.24
CA LEU A 98 2.13 -10.18 -10.30
C LEU A 98 2.58 -8.80 -9.85
N GLU A 99 3.31 -8.69 -8.74
CA GLU A 99 3.87 -7.44 -8.26
C GLU A 99 4.81 -6.84 -9.32
N ASN A 100 5.71 -7.65 -9.89
CA ASN A 100 6.57 -7.17 -10.96
C ASN A 100 5.75 -6.68 -12.17
N ALA A 101 4.71 -7.40 -12.57
CA ALA A 101 3.87 -6.98 -13.69
C ALA A 101 3.09 -5.68 -13.43
N GLU A 102 2.61 -5.45 -12.22
CA GLU A 102 1.92 -4.21 -11.81
C GLU A 102 2.89 -3.03 -11.78
N ASN A 103 4.11 -3.23 -11.27
CA ASN A 103 5.13 -2.18 -11.21
C ASN A 103 5.68 -1.77 -12.59
N ASN A 104 5.55 -2.64 -13.60
CA ASN A 104 5.97 -2.35 -14.98
C ASN A 104 4.85 -1.81 -15.87
N ASN A 105 3.62 -1.67 -15.34
CA ASN A 105 2.47 -1.14 -16.09
C ASN A 105 2.14 0.32 -15.73
N ASP A 106 3.15 1.11 -15.34
CA ASP A 106 3.11 2.58 -15.42
C ASP A 106 3.68 2.98 -16.79
N GLY A 107 2.82 2.98 -17.82
CA GLY A 107 3.19 3.54 -19.12
C GLY A 107 2.69 2.78 -20.34
N SER A 108 1.37 2.77 -20.55
CA SER A 108 0.83 2.97 -21.90
C SER A 108 -0.63 3.39 -21.81
N ASN A 109 -0.81 4.70 -21.86
CA ASN A 109 -2.04 5.35 -22.29
C ASN A 109 -2.20 5.11 -23.79
N ASP A 110 -3.25 4.41 -24.21
CA ASP A 110 -3.83 4.56 -25.55
C ASP A 110 -5.22 5.22 -25.39
#